data_AF-A0A8C6T5A8-F1
#
_entry.id   AF-A0A8C6T5A8-F1
#
_cell.length_a   1.000
_cell.length_b   1.000
_cell.length_c   1.000
_cell.angle_alpha   90.00
_cell.angle_beta   90.00
_cell.angle_gamma   90.00
#
_symmetry.space_group_name_H-M   'P 1'
#
loop_
_entity.id
_entity.type
_entity.pdbx_description
1 polymer ?
#
loop_
_entity_poly.entity_id
_entity_poly.type
_entity_poly.pdbx_seq_one_letter_code
_entity_poly.pdbx_strand_id
1 'polypeptide(L)'
;MVPVTPSGADFFGFSHPTIQNLIQSCPGARKCTNYRWIRFEVCRPGDGQVAHSLSEDDVSINFEAFQRHQSFTDTIKTEHATVQTPQSPSSSHQLHLAMASPNLKPSTSYYSS
;
A
#
# COMPACT_ATOMS: atom_id res chain seq x y z
N MET A 1 9.19 -21.64 12.79
CA MET A 1 8.37 -20.62 12.09
C MET A 1 7.91 -19.62 13.12
N VAL A 2 8.28 -18.35 12.99
CA VAL A 2 7.84 -17.31 13.92
C VAL A 2 6.46 -16.83 13.45
N PRO A 3 5.43 -16.82 14.32
CA PRO A 3 4.13 -16.30 13.94
C PRO A 3 4.25 -14.81 13.57
N VAL A 4 3.76 -14.45 12.38
CA VAL A 4 3.70 -13.06 11.93
C VAL A 4 2.65 -12.34 12.78
N THR A 5 3.06 -11.30 13.49
CA THR A 5 2.12 -10.44 14.22
C THR A 5 1.44 -9.53 13.20
N PRO A 6 0.10 -9.50 13.12
CA PRO A 6 -0.58 -8.66 12.14
C PRO A 6 -0.38 -7.19 12.48
N SER A 7 0.04 -6.39 11.50
CA SER A 7 0.10 -4.93 11.64
C SER A 7 -0.64 -4.22 10.51
N GLY A 8 -1.98 -4.24 10.59
CA GLY A 8 -2.83 -3.58 9.60
C GLY A 8 -2.62 -2.06 9.54
N ALA A 9 -2.42 -1.40 10.68
CA ALA A 9 -2.23 0.04 10.71
C ALA A 9 -0.91 0.46 10.02
N ASP A 10 0.15 -0.32 10.15
CA ASP A 10 1.40 -0.08 9.44
C ASP A 10 1.27 -0.44 7.95
N PHE A 11 0.65 -1.59 7.62
CA PHE A 11 0.42 -2.04 6.25
C PHE A 11 -0.37 -1.02 5.41
N PHE A 12 -1.45 -0.46 5.94
CA PHE A 12 -2.25 0.56 5.25
C PHE A 12 -1.71 1.99 5.41
N GLY A 13 -0.63 2.16 6.17
CA GLY A 13 0.00 3.46 6.42
C GLY A 13 -0.70 4.35 7.45
N PHE A 14 -1.74 3.88 8.15
CA PHE A 14 -2.39 4.65 9.23
C PHE A 14 -1.47 4.96 10.40
N SER A 15 -0.42 4.17 10.61
CA SER A 15 0.62 4.47 11.60
C SER A 15 1.55 5.61 11.17
N HIS A 16 1.55 6.00 9.90
CA HIS A 16 2.45 7.03 9.40
C HIS A 16 2.11 8.40 10.03
N PRO A 17 3.07 9.12 10.65
CA PRO A 17 2.80 10.37 11.37
C PRO A 17 2.03 11.41 10.54
N THR A 18 2.39 11.55 9.26
CA THR A 18 1.68 12.42 8.32
C THR A 18 0.21 12.01 8.13
N ILE A 19 -0.07 10.72 7.94
CA ILE A 19 -1.45 10.23 7.74
C ILE A 19 -2.27 10.42 9.01
N GLN A 20 -1.70 10.15 10.19
CA GLN A 20 -2.36 10.42 11.48
C GLN A 20 -2.74 11.90 11.63
N ASN A 21 -1.83 12.80 11.29
CA ASN A 21 -2.07 14.24 11.35
C ASN A 21 -3.18 14.67 10.37
N LEU A 22 -3.21 14.10 9.17
CA LEU A 22 -4.26 14.36 8.18
C LEU A 22 -5.63 13.89 8.72
N ILE A 23 -5.71 12.67 9.25
CA ILE A 23 -6.94 12.13 9.85
C ILE A 23 -7.45 13.02 10.99
N GLN A 24 -6.55 13.47 11.86
CA GLN A 24 -6.89 14.39 12.97
C GLN A 24 -7.38 15.77 12.51
N SER A 25 -6.99 16.18 11.30
CA SER A 25 -7.40 17.45 10.69
C SER A 25 -8.77 17.38 10.01
N CYS A 26 -9.34 16.18 9.82
CA CYS A 26 -10.64 16.02 9.19
C CYS A 26 -11.78 16.61 10.05
N PRO A 27 -12.83 17.18 9.42
CA PRO A 27 -14.04 17.58 10.12
C PRO A 27 -14.65 16.41 10.90
N GLY A 28 -15.00 16.65 12.16
CA GLY A 28 -15.59 15.63 13.03
C GLY A 28 -14.61 14.74 13.79
N ALA A 29 -13.30 14.82 13.56
CA ALA A 29 -12.30 14.05 14.33
C ALA A 29 -12.40 14.31 15.85
N ARG A 30 -12.77 15.52 16.26
CA ARG A 30 -13.02 15.92 17.66
C ARG A 30 -14.20 15.20 18.32
N LYS A 31 -15.12 14.59 17.54
CA LYS A 31 -16.26 13.82 18.06
C LYS A 31 -15.84 12.41 18.52
N CYS A 32 -14.67 11.93 18.10
CA CYS A 32 -14.14 10.63 18.51
C CYS A 32 -13.58 10.72 19.93
N THR A 33 -14.44 10.59 20.95
CA THR A 33 -14.10 10.81 22.37
C THR A 33 -13.00 9.88 22.89
N ASN A 34 -12.88 8.68 22.33
CA ASN A 34 -11.85 7.69 22.70
C ASN A 34 -10.59 7.76 21.83
N TYR A 35 -10.54 8.68 20.86
CA TYR A 35 -9.37 8.80 19.99
C TYR A 35 -8.20 9.44 20.76
N ARG A 36 -7.05 8.78 20.73
CA ARG A 36 -5.82 9.29 21.33
C ARG A 36 -5.18 10.29 20.37
N TRP A 37 -5.13 11.56 20.78
CA TRP A 37 -4.48 12.62 20.02
C TRP A 37 -2.96 12.44 20.06
N ILE A 38 -2.35 12.64 18.91
CA ILE A 38 -0.92 12.45 18.67
C ILE A 38 -0.39 13.75 18.09
N ARG A 39 0.73 14.24 18.63
CA ARG A 39 1.37 15.46 18.12
C ARG A 39 2.21 15.12 16.90
N PHE A 40 1.98 15.84 15.80
CA PHE A 40 2.84 15.78 14.62
C PHE A 40 4.09 16.65 14.82
N GLU A 41 5.25 16.07 14.56
CA GLU A 41 6.51 16.79 14.56
C GLU A 41 7.08 16.80 13.14
N VAL A 42 7.35 18.01 12.63
CA VAL A 42 7.94 18.19 11.30
C VAL A 42 9.45 18.04 11.44
N CYS A 43 10.06 17.18 10.63
CA CYS A 43 11.52 17.08 10.55
C CYS A 43 12.11 18.46 10.24
N ARG A 44 13.03 18.94 11.06
CA ARG A 44 13.72 20.20 10.76
C ARG A 44 14.79 19.89 9.71
N PRO A 45 15.00 20.78 8.72
CA PRO A 45 16.11 20.63 7.79
C PRO A 45 17.42 20.54 8.57
N GLY A 46 18.06 19.36 8.56
CA GLY A 46 19.29 19.07 9.32
C GLY A 46 19.19 17.88 10.28
N ASP A 47 17.99 17.40 10.63
CA ASP A 47 17.82 16.37 11.66
C ASP A 47 18.18 14.93 11.20
N GLY A 48 18.63 14.74 9.96
CA GLY A 48 19.13 13.45 9.46
C GLY A 48 18.12 12.29 9.51
N GLN A 49 16.86 12.56 9.86
CA GLN A 49 15.82 11.55 9.97
C GLN A 49 15.37 11.18 8.57
N VAL A 50 16.11 10.26 7.95
CA VAL A 50 15.53 9.36 6.94
C VAL A 50 14.44 8.63 7.72
N ALA A 51 13.17 9.00 7.49
CA ALA A 51 12.04 8.27 8.03
C ALA A 51 12.36 6.79 7.82
N HIS A 52 12.54 6.03 8.90
CA HIS A 52 13.04 4.66 8.82
C HIS A 52 12.21 3.95 7.76
N SER A 53 12.80 3.75 6.58
CA SER A 53 12.16 3.07 5.48
C SER A 53 11.82 1.71 6.06
N LEU A 54 10.52 1.45 6.19
CA LEU A 54 10.04 0.17 6.67
C LEU A 54 10.75 -0.92 5.86
N SER A 55 11.17 -1.99 6.54
CA SER A 55 11.89 -3.06 5.85
C SER A 55 11.01 -3.63 4.75
N GLU A 56 11.47 -3.60 3.50
CA GLU A 56 10.69 -4.11 2.36
C GLU A 56 10.48 -5.63 2.44
N ASP A 57 11.19 -6.34 3.31
CA ASP A 57 11.02 -7.78 3.54
C ASP A 57 10.10 -8.12 4.72
N ASP A 58 9.50 -7.13 5.38
CA ASP A 58 8.55 -7.39 6.47
C ASP A 58 7.18 -7.85 5.92
N VAL A 59 6.92 -9.15 6.11
CA VAL A 59 5.69 -9.84 5.71
C VAL A 59 4.41 -9.32 6.38
N SER A 60 4.52 -8.56 7.48
CA SER A 60 3.36 -7.99 8.17
C SER A 60 2.84 -6.70 7.52
N ILE A 61 3.68 -6.04 6.71
CA ILE A 61 3.42 -4.71 6.13
C ILE A 61 3.67 -4.64 4.62
N ASN A 62 4.33 -5.64 4.01
CA ASN A 62 4.52 -5.74 2.57
C ASN A 62 3.75 -6.95 1.99
N PHE A 63 2.85 -6.65 1.05
CA PHE A 63 2.06 -7.65 0.33
C PHE A 63 2.90 -8.62 -0.51
N GLU A 64 3.96 -8.17 -1.17
CA GLU A 64 4.83 -9.02 -1.97
C GLU A 64 5.65 -9.97 -1.08
N ALA A 65 6.17 -9.46 0.05
CA ALA A 65 6.86 -10.28 1.05
C ALA A 65 5.90 -11.35 1.62
N PHE A 66 4.67 -10.97 1.93
CA PHE A 66 3.64 -11.88 2.40
C PHE A 66 3.31 -12.98 1.37
N GLN A 67 3.18 -12.64 0.08
CA GLN A 67 2.95 -13.62 -0.99
C GLN A 67 4.12 -14.60 -1.14
N ARG A 68 5.36 -14.12 -1.10
CA ARG A 68 6.57 -14.98 -1.10
C ARG A 68 6.57 -15.94 0.09
N HIS A 69 6.12 -15.49 1.25
CA HIS A 69 6.01 -16.31 2.44
C HIS A 69 4.89 -17.36 2.33
N GLN A 70 3.78 -17.04 1.65
CA GLN A 70 2.65 -17.96 1.45
C GLN A 70 2.92 -19.03 0.39
N SER A 71 3.54 -18.66 -0.74
CA SER A 71 3.87 -19.62 -1.80
C SER A 71 4.84 -20.71 -1.34
N PHE A 72 5.68 -20.40 -0.34
CA PHE A 72 6.53 -21.38 0.34
C PHE A 72 5.73 -22.33 1.26
N THR A 73 4.58 -21.89 1.79
CA THR A 73 3.73 -22.74 2.65
C THR A 73 2.84 -23.70 1.85
N ASP A 74 2.46 -23.34 0.62
CA ASP A 74 1.65 -24.20 -0.25
C ASP A 74 2.48 -25.33 -0.90
N THR A 75 3.78 -25.11 -1.09
CA THR A 75 4.70 -26.11 -1.64
C THR A 75 4.97 -27.25 -0.65
N ILE A 76 5.06 -26.98 0.66
CA ILE A 76 5.28 -28.03 1.69
C ILE A 76 4.05 -28.92 1.92
N LYS A 77 2.84 -28.45 1.60
CA LYS A 77 1.62 -29.29 1.67
C LYS A 77 1.47 -30.25 0.48
N THR A 78 2.31 -30.11 -0.55
CA THR A 78 2.19 -30.87 -1.82
C THR A 78 3.33 -31.88 -2.00
N GLU A 79 4.14 -32.17 -0.97
CA GLU A 79 5.23 -33.15 -1.08
C GLU A 79 4.86 -34.57 -0.60
N HIS A 80 3.61 -34.98 -0.85
CA HIS A 80 3.25 -36.41 -0.79
C HIS A 80 2.31 -36.88 -1.93
N ALA A 81 2.37 -36.23 -3.10
CA ALA A 81 1.72 -36.73 -4.31
C ALA A 81 2.51 -36.36 -5.59
N THR A 82 3.51 -37.20 -5.89
CA THR A 82 3.88 -37.73 -7.22
C THR A 82 3.77 -36.84 -8.49
N VAL A 83 4.95 -36.36 -8.96
CA VAL A 83 5.46 -36.38 -10.36
C VAL A 83 4.72 -35.58 -11.46
N GLN A 84 5.33 -34.48 -11.96
CA GLN A 84 5.86 -34.23 -13.35
C GLN A 84 6.02 -32.72 -13.69
N THR A 85 7.23 -32.32 -14.13
CA THR A 85 7.64 -31.03 -14.77
C THR A 85 7.51 -31.09 -16.31
N PRO A 86 7.84 -30.03 -17.11
CA PRO A 86 7.70 -28.57 -16.94
C PRO A 86 7.19 -27.86 -18.24
N GLN A 87 6.46 -26.73 -18.21
CA GLN A 87 6.46 -25.76 -19.34
C GLN A 87 6.15 -24.32 -18.90
N SER A 88 7.06 -23.41 -19.26
CA SER A 88 6.87 -21.95 -19.30
C SER A 88 6.50 -21.51 -20.72
N PRO A 89 5.78 -20.39 -20.87
CA PRO A 89 6.14 -19.39 -21.88
C PRO A 89 6.20 -17.99 -21.24
N SER A 90 7.38 -17.41 -21.12
CA SER A 90 7.96 -16.43 -22.05
C SER A 90 7.14 -15.14 -22.22
N SER A 91 7.74 -14.08 -21.68
CA SER A 91 7.59 -12.66 -21.97
C SER A 91 7.23 -12.32 -23.43
N SER A 92 6.32 -11.35 -23.59
CA SER A 92 6.25 -10.46 -24.75
C SER A 92 6.07 -9.02 -24.26
N HIS A 93 7.17 -8.29 -24.25
CA HIS A 93 7.24 -6.85 -24.03
C HIS A 93 6.60 -6.07 -25.20
N GLN A 94 5.92 -4.98 -24.84
CA GLN A 94 5.97 -3.64 -25.47
C GLN A 94 5.61 -3.50 -26.96
N LEU A 95 4.51 -2.77 -27.24
CA LEU A 95 4.41 -1.74 -28.29
C LEU A 95 3.01 -1.11 -28.26
N HIS A 96 2.85 0.06 -27.63
CA HIS A 96 2.30 1.28 -28.28
C HIS A 96 2.20 2.43 -27.27
N LEU A 97 3.19 3.33 -27.27
CA LEU A 97 3.03 4.69 -26.75
C LEU A 97 2.88 5.59 -27.98
N ALA A 98 1.64 5.90 -28.36
CA ALA A 98 1.37 6.92 -29.38
C ALA A 98 0.08 7.68 -29.05
N MET A 99 0.29 8.91 -28.57
CA MET A 99 -0.44 10.15 -28.83
C MET A 99 -1.96 10.30 -28.60
N ALA A 100 -2.24 11.33 -27.76
CA ALA A 100 -3.21 12.42 -27.94
C ALA A 100 -4.71 12.22 -27.60
N SER A 101 -5.07 12.78 -26.43
CA SER A 101 -6.26 13.59 -26.11
C SER A 101 -7.67 13.12 -26.50
N PRO A 102 -8.56 12.85 -25.51
CA PRO A 102 -10.01 12.86 -25.74
C PRO A 102 -10.58 14.29 -25.68
N ASN A 103 -11.17 14.72 -26.79
CA ASN A 103 -11.96 15.94 -26.91
C ASN A 103 -13.22 15.85 -26.02
N LEU A 104 -13.27 16.59 -24.91
CA LEU A 104 -14.49 16.81 -24.13
C LEU A 104 -14.91 18.28 -24.30
N LYS A 105 -15.93 18.49 -25.12
CA LYS A 105 -16.64 19.77 -25.27
C LYS A 105 -17.48 20.07 -24.01
N PRO A 106 -17.38 21.25 -23.38
CA PRO A 106 -18.22 21.62 -22.24
C PRO A 106 -19.66 21.96 -22.68
N SER A 107 -20.66 21.34 -22.06
CA SER A 107 -22.06 21.74 -22.20
C SER A 107 -22.38 22.79 -21.13
N THR A 108 -22.44 24.06 -21.52
CA THR A 108 -22.93 25.15 -20.68
C THR A 108 -24.44 25.28 -20.84
N SER A 109 -25.19 24.96 -19.78
CA SER A 109 -26.60 25.31 -19.63
C SER A 109 -26.68 26.54 -18.71
N TYR A 110 -27.16 27.66 -19.25
CA TYR A 110 -27.44 28.88 -18.50
C TYR A 110 -28.89 28.84 -18.00
N TYR A 111 -29.08 28.97 -16.69
CA TYR A 111 -30.39 29.14 -16.04
C TYR A 111 -30.68 30.64 -15.96
N SER A 112 -31.69 31.10 -16.69
CA SER A 112 -32.20 32.48 -16.61
C SER A 112 -33.15 32.64 -15.40
N SER A 113 -33.04 33.77 -14.71
CA SER A 113 -34.08 34.35 -13.85
C SER A 113 -34.14 35.84 -14.13
#